data_AF-A0A8S3IY24-F1
#
_entry.id   AF-A0A8S3IY24-F1
#
_cell.length_a   1.000
_cell.length_b   1.000
_cell.length_c   1.000
_cell.angle_alpha   90.00
_cell.angle_beta   90.00
_cell.angle_gamma   90.00
#
_symmetry.space_group_name_H-M   'P 1'
#
loop_
_entity.id
_entity.type
_entity.pdbx_description
1 polymer ?
#
loop_
_entity_poly.entity_id
_entity_poly.type
_entity_poly.pdbx_seq_one_letter_code
_entity_poly.pdbx_strand_id
1 'polypeptide(L)'
;MNIYLEAERDDTGKYVINVANESGSCNVPLKVRVSAPPLPPTGPLEISNVSKDRATLSWKPPKDDGGSRVTGYIVERRDTSKGADAWIPVTQSCRETTFTVPSLLDGHEYEFRVLAINENGTSEPLRSSTPVVAKLPFKQPGAPGQPQPTEITNSSVTLAWDKPSSDGGGPITGYYIEKREENTDKWVPVNMSPCQSTHFTVPS
;
A
#
# COMPACT_ATOMS: atom_id res chain seq x y z
N MET A 1 -29.58 13.17 -44.00
CA MET A 1 -28.53 13.27 -42.98
C MET A 1 -29.10 12.60 -41.74
N ASN A 2 -28.77 11.32 -41.50
CA ASN A 2 -29.26 10.60 -40.34
C ASN A 2 -28.43 11.02 -39.13
N ILE A 3 -29.06 11.76 -38.23
CA ILE A 3 -28.54 12.08 -36.91
C ILE A 3 -28.74 10.82 -36.07
N TYR A 4 -27.70 10.03 -35.87
CA TYR A 4 -27.70 9.01 -34.83
C TYR A 4 -27.50 9.72 -33.50
N LEU A 5 -28.48 9.62 -32.61
CA LEU A 5 -28.33 10.04 -31.22
C LEU A 5 -27.47 9.00 -30.51
N GLU A 6 -26.51 9.45 -29.69
CA GLU A 6 -25.77 8.56 -28.80
C GLU A 6 -26.72 7.99 -27.73
N ALA A 7 -26.56 6.71 -27.39
CA ALA A 7 -27.39 6.07 -26.40
C ALA A 7 -27.04 6.58 -24.99
N GLU A 8 -28.05 6.97 -24.21
CA GLU A 8 -27.92 7.44 -22.83
C GLU A 8 -28.32 6.34 -21.84
N ARG A 9 -27.95 6.48 -20.56
CA ARG A 9 -28.30 5.47 -19.54
C ARG A 9 -29.82 5.28 -19.40
N ASP A 10 -30.59 6.34 -19.64
CA ASP A 10 -32.05 6.36 -19.59
C ASP A 10 -32.70 5.56 -20.74
N ASP A 11 -31.94 5.25 -21.81
CA ASP A 11 -32.36 4.31 -22.87
C ASP A 11 -32.29 2.83 -22.41
N THR A 12 -31.96 2.57 -21.14
CA THR A 12 -32.07 1.22 -20.57
C THR A 12 -33.53 0.87 -20.36
N GLY A 13 -34.03 -0.15 -21.04
CA GLY A 13 -35.44 -0.50 -20.99
C GLY A 13 -35.81 -1.82 -21.65
N LYS A 14 -37.11 -2.14 -21.56
CA LYS A 14 -37.72 -3.20 -22.36
C LYS A 14 -38.33 -2.57 -23.60
N TYR A 15 -37.76 -2.88 -24.74
CA TYR A 15 -38.26 -2.51 -26.05
C TYR A 15 -39.11 -3.64 -26.59
N VAL A 16 -40.10 -3.33 -27.42
CA VAL A 16 -40.94 -4.33 -28.08
C VAL A 16 -40.98 -3.98 -29.56
N ILE A 17 -40.50 -4.88 -30.40
CA ILE A 17 -40.62 -4.74 -31.86
C ILE A 17 -41.94 -5.40 -32.25
N ASN A 18 -42.85 -4.60 -32.78
CA ASN A 18 -44.14 -5.06 -33.28
C ASN A 18 -44.07 -5.19 -34.80
N VAL A 19 -44.55 -6.30 -35.35
CA VAL A 19 -44.74 -6.49 -36.79
C VAL A 19 -46.21 -6.82 -37.05
N ALA A 20 -46.78 -6.23 -38.09
CA ALA A 20 -48.16 -6.45 -38.47
C ALA A 20 -48.31 -6.53 -39.98
N ASN A 21 -49.24 -7.36 -40.45
CA ASN A 21 -49.71 -7.44 -41.83
C ASN A 21 -51.25 -7.64 -41.85
N GLU A 22 -51.83 -7.81 -43.05
CA GLU A 22 -53.29 -7.97 -43.22
C GLU A 22 -53.90 -9.14 -42.44
N SER A 23 -53.08 -10.13 -42.06
CA SER A 23 -53.52 -11.33 -41.36
C SER A 23 -53.33 -11.28 -39.84
N GLY A 24 -52.67 -10.25 -39.30
CA GLY A 24 -52.49 -10.08 -37.86
C GLY A 24 -51.19 -9.39 -37.45
N SER A 25 -50.92 -9.37 -36.14
CA SER A 25 -49.69 -8.81 -35.57
C SER A 25 -49.04 -9.76 -34.57
N CYS A 26 -47.71 -9.69 -34.49
CA CYS A 26 -46.94 -10.33 -33.44
C CYS A 26 -45.86 -9.37 -32.95
N ASN A 27 -45.29 -9.66 -31.78
CA ASN A 27 -44.26 -8.82 -31.20
C ASN A 27 -43.16 -9.64 -30.53
N VAL A 28 -41.97 -9.05 -30.46
CA VAL A 28 -40.80 -9.62 -29.80
C VAL A 28 -40.26 -8.61 -28.80
N PRO A 29 -40.26 -8.91 -27.48
CA PRO A 29 -39.63 -8.06 -26.50
C PRO A 29 -38.09 -8.21 -26.53
N LEU A 30 -37.39 -7.09 -26.38
CA LEU A 30 -35.95 -6.97 -26.28
C LEU A 30 -35.61 -6.17 -25.01
N LYS A 31 -34.76 -6.70 -24.14
CA LYS A 31 -34.23 -5.94 -22.99
C LYS A 31 -32.90 -5.31 -23.41
N VAL A 32 -32.84 -3.98 -23.44
CA VAL A 32 -31.62 -3.22 -23.72
C VAL A 32 -31.06 -2.69 -22.40
N ARG A 33 -29.74 -2.72 -22.25
CA ARG A 33 -29.03 -2.09 -21.14
C ARG A 33 -27.87 -1.29 -21.69
N VAL A 34 -27.84 0.00 -21.37
CA VAL A 34 -26.76 0.90 -21.73
C VAL A 34 -25.81 1.00 -20.53
N SER A 35 -24.56 0.61 -20.73
CA SER A 35 -23.52 0.69 -19.70
C SER A 35 -22.18 1.08 -20.32
N ALA A 36 -21.31 1.68 -19.51
CA ALA A 36 -20.03 2.24 -19.88
C ALA A 36 -18.95 1.83 -18.86
N PRO A 37 -17.64 2.05 -19.14
CA PRO A 37 -16.61 1.94 -18.12
C PRO A 37 -16.90 2.85 -16.91
N PRO A 38 -16.38 2.53 -15.71
CA PRO A 38 -16.59 3.37 -14.54
C PRO A 38 -15.91 4.73 -14.68
N LEU A 39 -16.33 5.71 -13.88
CA LEU A 39 -15.50 6.89 -13.62
C LEU A 39 -14.23 6.50 -12.84
N PRO A 40 -13.20 7.37 -12.78
CA PRO A 40 -12.04 7.15 -11.93
C PRO A 40 -12.43 6.83 -10.48
N PRO A 41 -11.61 6.05 -9.75
CA PRO A 41 -11.70 6.00 -8.30
C PRO A 41 -11.71 7.41 -7.70
N THR A 42 -12.47 7.59 -6.63
CA THR A 42 -12.60 8.92 -6.00
C THR A 42 -11.37 9.19 -5.13
N GLY A 43 -10.73 10.33 -5.38
CA GLY A 43 -9.54 10.76 -4.64
C GLY A 43 -9.80 11.40 -3.27
N PRO A 44 -8.71 11.76 -2.56
CA PRO A 44 -7.31 11.54 -2.93
C PRO A 44 -6.89 10.06 -2.87
N LEU A 45 -5.82 9.71 -3.57
CA LEU A 45 -5.14 8.42 -3.39
C LEU A 45 -4.20 8.54 -2.19
N GLU A 46 -4.59 7.96 -1.08
CA GLU A 46 -3.85 8.03 0.18
C GLU A 46 -2.72 7.01 0.20
N ILE A 47 -1.52 7.42 0.61
CA ILE A 47 -0.34 6.56 0.71
C ILE A 47 0.13 6.51 2.16
N SER A 48 0.29 5.30 2.69
CA SER A 48 0.68 5.05 4.08
C SER A 48 1.60 3.83 4.18
N ASN A 49 2.12 3.56 5.39
CA ASN A 49 2.97 2.39 5.68
C ASN A 49 4.11 2.19 4.66
N VAL A 50 4.76 3.30 4.28
CA VAL A 50 5.88 3.28 3.34
C VAL A 50 7.09 2.65 4.03
N SER A 51 7.72 1.69 3.35
CA SER A 51 9.01 1.13 3.70
C SER A 51 9.94 1.18 2.48
N LYS A 52 11.12 0.59 2.61
CA LYS A 52 12.07 0.44 1.50
C LYS A 52 11.57 -0.44 0.34
N ASP A 53 10.57 -1.27 0.59
CA ASP A 53 10.14 -2.34 -0.32
C ASP A 53 8.63 -2.39 -0.57
N ARG A 54 7.83 -1.58 0.13
CA ARG A 54 6.38 -1.53 -0.02
C ARG A 54 5.78 -0.19 0.36
N ALA A 55 4.56 0.06 -0.12
CA ALA A 55 3.70 1.16 0.33
C ALA A 55 2.23 0.71 0.29
N THR A 56 1.41 1.19 1.22
CA THR A 56 -0.04 0.90 1.25
C THR A 56 -0.81 2.05 0.63
N LEU A 57 -1.63 1.73 -0.37
CA LEU A 57 -2.51 2.66 -1.06
C LEU A 57 -3.94 2.49 -0.56
N SER A 58 -4.68 3.58 -0.39
CA SER A 58 -6.12 3.57 -0.10
C SER A 58 -6.85 4.62 -0.92
N TRP A 59 -8.04 4.26 -1.41
CA TRP A 59 -8.88 5.13 -2.24
C TRP A 59 -10.35 4.89 -1.95
N LYS A 60 -11.23 5.65 -2.62
CA LYS A 60 -12.67 5.43 -2.61
C LYS A 60 -13.16 4.91 -3.96
N PRO A 61 -14.28 4.17 -4.00
CA PRO A 61 -14.85 3.71 -5.27
C PRO A 61 -15.24 4.90 -6.18
N PRO A 62 -15.42 4.66 -7.49
CA PRO A 62 -15.98 5.65 -8.40
C PRO A 62 -17.34 6.17 -7.92
N LYS A 63 -17.63 7.45 -8.18
CA LYS A 63 -18.96 8.02 -7.93
C LYS A 63 -20.02 7.45 -8.87
N ASP A 64 -19.60 7.03 -10.06
CA ASP A 64 -20.44 6.38 -11.06
C ASP A 64 -19.71 5.15 -11.61
N ASP A 65 -20.38 4.01 -11.59
CA ASP A 65 -19.86 2.74 -12.09
C ASP A 65 -20.16 2.52 -13.59
N GLY A 66 -20.73 3.52 -14.26
CA GLY A 66 -21.09 3.43 -15.67
C GLY A 66 -22.29 2.52 -15.92
N GLY A 67 -23.05 2.15 -14.89
CA GLY A 67 -24.23 1.29 -15.02
C GLY A 67 -23.96 -0.18 -14.78
N SER A 68 -22.69 -0.57 -14.59
CA SER A 68 -22.29 -1.93 -14.26
C SER A 68 -21.35 -1.94 -13.07
N ARG A 69 -21.62 -2.83 -12.11
CA ARG A 69 -20.85 -2.96 -10.88
C ARG A 69 -19.35 -3.07 -11.17
N VAL A 70 -18.56 -2.30 -10.43
CA VAL A 70 -17.09 -2.42 -10.39
C VAL A 70 -16.69 -3.83 -9.91
N THR A 71 -15.92 -4.53 -10.73
CA THR A 71 -15.46 -5.92 -10.49
C THR A 71 -14.08 -5.98 -9.85
N GLY A 72 -13.30 -4.89 -9.95
CA GLY A 72 -12.01 -4.75 -9.29
C GLY A 72 -11.27 -3.48 -9.69
N TYR A 73 -10.00 -3.41 -9.30
CA TYR A 73 -9.10 -2.29 -9.54
C TYR A 73 -7.76 -2.77 -10.09
N ILE A 74 -7.23 -1.98 -11.03
CA ILE A 74 -5.85 -2.07 -11.48
C ILE A 74 -5.04 -1.09 -10.64
N VAL A 75 -3.96 -1.58 -10.03
CA VAL A 75 -3.00 -0.73 -9.32
C VAL A 75 -1.71 -0.76 -10.12
N GLU A 76 -1.19 0.43 -10.42
CA GLU A 76 0.05 0.59 -11.16
C GLU A 76 1.01 1.51 -10.41
N ARG A 77 2.30 1.31 -10.66
CA ARG A 77 3.38 2.14 -10.13
C ARG A 77 4.25 2.66 -11.26
N ARG A 78 4.87 3.81 -11.05
CA ARG A 78 5.89 4.36 -11.94
C ARG A 78 7.06 4.84 -11.11
N ASP A 79 8.25 4.38 -11.44
CA ASP A 79 9.51 4.95 -10.91
C ASP A 79 9.76 6.30 -11.59
N THR A 80 9.90 7.38 -10.83
CA THR A 80 10.00 8.75 -11.38
C THR A 80 11.30 8.98 -12.16
N SER A 81 12.31 8.11 -12.02
CA SER A 81 13.51 8.12 -12.86
C SER A 81 13.26 7.61 -14.28
N LYS A 82 12.10 7.01 -14.56
CA LYS A 82 11.70 6.49 -15.87
C LYS A 82 10.84 7.52 -16.61
N GLY A 83 10.55 7.24 -17.89
CA GLY A 83 9.69 8.10 -18.71
C GLY A 83 8.28 8.24 -18.15
N ALA A 84 7.61 9.34 -18.48
CA ALA A 84 6.32 9.70 -17.90
C ALA A 84 5.20 8.65 -18.09
N ASP A 85 5.30 7.86 -19.16
CA ASP A 85 4.35 6.82 -19.54
C ASP A 85 4.78 5.40 -19.12
N ALA A 86 5.89 5.25 -18.38
CA ALA A 86 6.45 3.96 -17.95
C ALA A 86 5.71 3.35 -16.74
N TRP A 87 4.38 3.29 -16.81
CA TRP A 87 3.54 2.67 -15.78
C TRP A 87 3.64 1.15 -15.83
N ILE A 88 3.81 0.53 -14.66
CA ILE A 88 3.90 -0.92 -14.52
C ILE A 88 2.72 -1.42 -13.69
N PRO A 89 1.92 -2.36 -14.19
CA PRO A 89 0.86 -2.98 -13.40
C PRO A 89 1.42 -3.80 -12.26
N VAL A 90 0.91 -3.55 -11.06
CA VAL A 90 1.22 -4.30 -9.84
C VAL A 90 0.16 -5.38 -9.61
N THR A 91 -1.10 -5.04 -9.85
CA THR A 91 -2.23 -5.99 -9.84
C THR A 91 -3.33 -5.49 -10.77
N GLN A 92 -4.17 -6.40 -11.27
CA GLN A 92 -5.32 -6.10 -12.13
C GLN A 92 -6.65 -6.62 -11.57
N SER A 93 -6.65 -7.11 -10.33
CA SER A 93 -7.80 -7.82 -9.75
C SER A 93 -8.04 -7.49 -8.27
N CYS A 94 -7.52 -6.36 -7.79
CA CYS A 94 -7.77 -5.91 -6.43
C CYS A 94 -9.27 -5.64 -6.26
N ARG A 95 -9.93 -6.30 -5.30
CA ARG A 95 -11.37 -6.13 -5.06
C ARG A 95 -11.68 -5.09 -3.99
N GLU A 96 -10.72 -4.86 -3.11
CA GLU A 96 -10.80 -3.90 -2.02
C GLU A 96 -10.40 -2.50 -2.50
N THR A 97 -10.69 -1.48 -1.69
CA THR A 97 -10.22 -0.10 -1.94
C THR A 97 -8.94 0.23 -1.16
N THR A 98 -8.15 -0.81 -0.90
CA THR A 98 -6.84 -0.73 -0.26
C THR A 98 -5.93 -1.79 -0.86
N PHE A 99 -4.66 -1.46 -1.07
CA PHE A 99 -3.68 -2.39 -1.62
C PHE A 99 -2.25 -2.04 -1.19
N THR A 100 -1.50 -3.05 -0.73
CA THR A 100 -0.08 -2.90 -0.43
C THR A 100 0.73 -3.24 -1.66
N VAL A 101 1.33 -2.22 -2.29
CA VAL A 101 2.25 -2.37 -3.41
C VAL A 101 3.57 -2.96 -2.89
N PRO A 102 3.98 -4.16 -3.34
CA PRO A 102 5.25 -4.76 -2.95
C PRO A 102 6.38 -4.40 -3.93
N SER A 103 7.58 -4.92 -3.63
CA SER A 103 8.74 -4.91 -4.54
C SER A 103 9.13 -3.51 -5.04
N LEU A 104 9.04 -2.52 -4.17
CA LEU A 104 9.68 -1.22 -4.36
C LEU A 104 11.21 -1.35 -4.14
N LEU A 105 11.98 -0.45 -4.75
CA LEU A 105 13.43 -0.40 -4.58
C LEU A 105 13.80 0.67 -3.55
N ASP A 106 14.69 0.32 -2.62
CA ASP A 106 15.13 1.21 -1.54
C ASP A 106 15.76 2.49 -2.11
N GLY A 107 15.29 3.64 -1.62
CA GLY A 107 15.71 4.96 -2.05
C GLY A 107 15.11 5.46 -3.37
N HIS A 108 14.35 4.64 -4.09
CA HIS A 108 13.69 5.07 -5.33
C HIS A 108 12.41 5.85 -5.03
N GLU A 109 12.07 6.78 -5.92
CA GLU A 109 10.86 7.59 -5.84
C GLU A 109 9.79 7.05 -6.80
N TYR A 110 8.57 6.90 -6.30
CA TYR A 110 7.45 6.29 -7.02
C TYR A 110 6.22 7.19 -7.06
N GLU A 111 5.54 7.19 -8.20
CA GLU A 111 4.13 7.59 -8.31
C GLU A 111 3.25 6.35 -8.42
N PHE A 112 2.00 6.47 -7.96
CA PHE A 112 1.02 5.41 -8.01
C PHE A 112 -0.24 5.88 -8.70
N ARG A 113 -0.93 4.95 -9.36
CA ARG A 113 -2.28 5.21 -9.88
C ARG A 113 -3.17 3.98 -9.75
N VAL A 114 -4.47 4.24 -9.65
CA VAL A 114 -5.50 3.21 -9.54
C VAL A 114 -6.58 3.44 -10.57
N LEU A 115 -7.00 2.37 -11.24
CA LEU A 115 -8.08 2.38 -12.23
C LEU A 115 -9.17 1.41 -11.77
N ALA A 116 -10.44 1.77 -11.96
CA ALA A 116 -11.57 0.90 -11.67
C ALA A 116 -11.94 0.09 -12.92
N ILE A 117 -12.36 -1.17 -12.73
CA ILE A 117 -12.76 -2.08 -13.81
C ILE A 117 -14.22 -2.48 -13.62
N ASN A 118 -15.00 -2.48 -14.69
CA ASN A 118 -16.26 -3.22 -14.78
C ASN A 118 -16.29 -4.06 -16.07
N GLU A 119 -17.42 -4.69 -16.37
CA GLU A 119 -17.57 -5.53 -17.59
C GLU A 119 -17.44 -4.75 -18.92
N ASN A 120 -17.62 -3.42 -18.90
CA ASN A 120 -17.53 -2.57 -20.08
C ASN A 120 -16.12 -2.02 -20.29
N GLY A 121 -15.25 -2.06 -19.28
CA GLY A 121 -13.86 -1.66 -19.41
C GLY A 121 -13.25 -1.05 -18.15
N THR A 122 -12.21 -0.26 -18.38
CA THR A 122 -11.38 0.36 -17.33
C THR A 122 -11.61 1.87 -17.32
N SER A 123 -11.64 2.48 -16.14
CA SER A 123 -11.77 3.92 -15.96
C SER A 123 -10.49 4.68 -16.33
N GLU A 124 -10.59 6.00 -16.44
CA GLU A 124 -9.42 6.88 -16.28
C GLU A 124 -8.77 6.70 -14.88
N PRO A 125 -7.45 6.96 -14.73
CA PRO A 125 -6.73 6.69 -13.50
C PRO A 125 -6.89 7.79 -12.44
N LEU A 126 -7.03 7.38 -11.18
CA LEU A 126 -6.75 8.20 -10.01
C LEU A 126 -5.25 8.16 -9.71
N ARG A 127 -4.55 9.29 -9.79
CA ARG A 127 -3.10 9.39 -9.51
C ARG A 127 -2.83 9.89 -8.08
N SER A 128 -1.70 9.47 -7.52
CA SER A 128 -1.14 10.07 -6.30
C SER A 128 -0.85 11.56 -6.52
N SER A 129 -1.11 12.40 -5.50
CA SER A 129 -0.88 13.85 -5.59
C SER A 129 0.60 14.22 -5.66
N THR A 130 1.45 13.43 -5.01
CA THR A 130 2.90 13.63 -4.96
C THR A 130 3.61 12.29 -5.03
N PRO A 131 4.82 12.22 -5.60
CA PRO A 131 5.67 11.04 -5.52
C PRO A 131 6.06 10.70 -4.07
N VAL A 132 6.44 9.44 -3.84
CA VAL A 132 6.86 8.92 -2.54
C VAL A 132 8.18 8.16 -2.68
N VAL A 133 9.14 8.48 -1.81
CA VAL A 133 10.41 7.76 -1.71
C VAL A 133 10.23 6.49 -0.89
N ALA A 134 10.51 5.34 -1.49
CA ALA A 134 10.52 4.05 -0.82
C ALA A 134 11.74 3.93 0.10
N LYS A 135 11.58 4.35 1.35
CA LYS A 135 12.59 4.19 2.40
C LYS A 135 11.92 3.81 3.71
N LEU A 136 12.69 3.28 4.65
CA LEU A 136 12.21 3.15 6.02
C LEU A 136 11.96 4.55 6.63
N PRO A 137 10.83 4.76 7.33
CA PRO A 137 10.56 6.02 8.01
C PRO A 137 11.56 6.26 9.14
N PHE A 138 12.16 5.18 9.66
CA PHE A 138 13.12 5.19 10.75
C PHE A 138 14.51 4.79 10.23
N LYS A 139 15.52 5.47 10.76
CA LYS A 139 16.93 5.12 10.65
C LYS A 139 17.30 4.17 11.79
N GLN A 140 18.52 3.61 11.73
CA GLN A 140 19.07 2.90 12.88
C GLN A 140 19.23 3.89 14.06
N PRO A 141 18.91 3.46 15.30
CA PRO A 141 19.30 4.21 16.49
C PRO A 141 20.80 4.47 16.54
N GLY A 142 21.20 5.54 17.20
CA GLY A 142 22.59 5.76 17.57
C GLY A 142 23.11 4.71 18.53
N ALA A 143 24.43 4.71 18.76
CA ALA A 143 25.02 3.89 19.82
C ALA A 143 24.51 4.36 21.19
N PRO A 144 24.23 3.43 22.13
CA PRO A 144 24.02 3.81 23.53
C PRO A 144 25.29 4.45 24.11
N GLY A 145 25.14 5.14 25.23
CA GLY A 145 26.29 5.64 25.98
C GLY A 145 27.22 4.50 26.40
N GLN A 146 28.49 4.82 26.65
CA GLN A 146 29.46 3.83 27.09
C GLN A 146 28.97 3.17 28.39
N PRO A 147 28.85 1.83 28.45
CA PRO A 147 28.40 1.14 29.64
C PRO A 147 29.42 1.31 30.77
N GLN A 148 28.92 1.63 31.97
CA GLN A 148 29.71 1.82 33.18
C GLN A 148 29.26 0.82 34.26
N PRO A 149 30.19 0.21 35.02
CA PRO A 149 29.82 -0.58 36.18
C PRO A 149 29.28 0.33 37.28
N THR A 150 28.15 -0.05 37.85
CA THR A 150 27.48 0.67 38.96
C THR A 150 27.52 -0.12 40.26
N GLU A 151 27.49 -1.45 40.16
CA GLU A 151 27.63 -2.36 41.29
C GLU A 151 28.45 -3.58 40.87
N ILE A 152 29.37 -4.00 41.73
CA ILE A 152 30.21 -5.17 41.50
C ILE A 152 30.15 -6.02 42.76
N THR A 153 29.69 -7.26 42.61
CA THR A 153 29.71 -8.27 43.67
C THR A 153 30.64 -9.41 43.29
N ASN A 154 30.79 -10.41 44.17
CA ASN A 154 31.53 -11.63 43.86
C ASN A 154 30.82 -12.54 42.83
N SER A 155 29.57 -12.26 42.45
CA SER A 155 28.75 -13.12 41.59
C SER A 155 28.00 -12.36 40.49
N SER A 156 28.15 -11.04 40.41
CA SER A 156 27.46 -10.21 39.43
C SER A 156 28.14 -8.87 39.19
N VAL A 157 27.90 -8.31 38.01
CA VAL A 157 28.23 -6.92 37.67
C VAL A 157 26.97 -6.24 37.14
N THR A 158 26.57 -5.11 37.74
CA THR A 158 25.48 -4.27 37.23
C THR A 158 26.06 -3.16 36.36
N LEU A 159 25.64 -3.14 35.10
CA LEU A 159 26.01 -2.12 34.13
C LEU A 159 24.90 -1.07 34.03
N ALA A 160 25.26 0.19 33.84
CA ALA A 160 24.36 1.26 33.43
C ALA A 160 24.94 2.00 32.22
N TRP A 161 24.06 2.49 31.35
CA TRP A 161 24.44 3.25 30.16
C TRP A 161 23.42 4.36 29.87
N ASP A 162 23.79 5.30 29.01
CA ASP A 162 22.84 6.30 28.54
C ASP A 162 22.08 5.81 27.31
N LYS A 163 20.84 6.30 27.14
CA LYS A 163 20.09 6.07 25.89
C LYS A 163 20.86 6.68 24.72
N PRO A 164 20.72 6.12 23.50
CA PRO A 164 21.26 6.76 22.30
C PRO A 164 20.80 8.22 22.16
N SER A 165 21.69 9.07 21.62
CA SER A 165 21.37 10.48 21.35
C SER A 165 20.31 10.65 20.25
N SER A 166 20.08 9.62 19.45
CA SER A 166 19.03 9.54 18.44
C SER A 166 18.47 8.12 18.40
N ASP A 167 17.15 7.99 18.38
CA ASP A 167 16.44 6.72 18.23
C ASP A 167 16.19 6.35 16.76
N GLY A 168 16.72 7.15 15.82
CA GLY A 168 16.50 6.97 14.40
C GLY A 168 15.08 7.31 13.94
N GLY A 169 14.23 7.87 14.80
CA GLY A 169 12.85 8.24 14.50
C GLY A 169 11.80 7.20 14.92
N GLY A 170 12.22 6.05 15.46
CA GLY A 170 11.33 5.02 16.01
C GLY A 170 11.69 4.68 17.46
N PRO A 171 10.76 4.17 18.27
CA PRO A 171 11.03 3.90 19.69
C PRO A 171 12.08 2.79 19.86
N ILE A 172 13.01 2.97 20.80
CA ILE A 172 13.96 1.93 21.19
C ILE A 172 13.21 0.76 21.82
N THR A 173 13.31 -0.41 21.20
CA THR A 173 12.62 -1.64 21.64
C THR A 173 13.39 -2.40 22.73
N GLY A 174 14.54 -1.88 23.18
CA GLY A 174 15.35 -2.41 24.29
C GLY A 174 16.80 -2.71 23.90
N TYR A 175 17.55 -3.28 24.84
CA TYR A 175 19.00 -3.49 24.77
C TYR A 175 19.36 -4.97 24.90
N TYR A 176 20.33 -5.40 24.09
CA TYR A 176 20.99 -6.70 24.23
C TYR A 176 22.39 -6.48 24.80
N ILE A 177 22.73 -7.29 25.79
CA ILE A 177 23.99 -7.24 26.51
C ILE A 177 24.75 -8.52 26.13
N GLU A 178 25.99 -8.36 25.73
CA GLU A 178 26.91 -9.46 25.49
C GLU A 178 28.11 -9.34 26.42
N LYS A 179 28.65 -10.47 26.87
CA LYS A 179 29.89 -10.55 27.65
C LYS A 179 30.94 -11.33 26.87
N ARG A 180 32.19 -10.90 26.94
CA ARG A 180 33.33 -11.62 26.38
C ARG A 180 34.31 -11.91 27.50
N GLU A 181 34.66 -13.18 27.68
CA GLU A 181 35.69 -13.57 28.64
C GLU A 181 37.08 -13.26 28.08
N GLU A 182 38.01 -12.85 28.95
CA GLU A 182 39.35 -12.37 28.59
C GLU A 182 40.17 -13.36 27.75
N ASN A 183 39.96 -14.66 27.97
CA ASN A 183 40.65 -15.73 27.26
C ASN A 183 39.97 -16.14 25.93
N THR A 184 38.94 -15.41 25.51
CA THR A 184 38.15 -15.73 24.33
C THR A 184 37.89 -14.50 23.48
N ASP A 185 37.91 -14.66 22.16
CA ASP A 185 37.45 -13.61 21.23
C ASP A 185 35.93 -13.66 20.98
N LYS A 186 35.21 -14.53 21.68
CA LYS A 186 33.79 -14.78 21.46
C LYS A 186 32.94 -13.98 22.44
N TRP A 187 32.09 -13.11 21.91
CA TRP A 187 31.00 -12.51 22.65
C TRP A 187 29.89 -13.53 22.86
N VAL A 188 29.34 -13.57 24.08
CA VAL A 188 28.25 -14.45 24.48
C VAL A 188 27.07 -13.58 24.95
N PRO A 189 25.84 -13.80 24.44
CA PRO A 189 24.68 -13.05 24.87
C PRO A 189 24.37 -13.32 26.34
N VAL A 190 24.14 -12.26 27.11
CA VAL A 190 23.74 -12.32 28.52
C VAL A 190 22.21 -12.41 28.63
N ASN A 191 21.48 -11.73 27.75
CA ASN A 191 20.02 -11.77 27.70
C ASN A 191 19.50 -12.23 26.33
N MET A 192 18.49 -13.10 26.36
CA MET A 192 17.80 -13.59 25.15
C MET A 192 16.64 -12.69 24.74
N SER A 193 16.14 -11.86 25.64
CA SER A 193 15.06 -10.90 25.40
C SER A 193 15.54 -9.49 25.76
N PRO A 194 15.18 -8.47 24.98
CA PRO A 194 15.75 -7.14 25.13
C PRO A 194 15.32 -6.50 26.46
N CYS A 195 16.30 -5.97 27.20
CA CYS A 195 16.03 -5.21 28.40
C CYS A 195 15.48 -3.82 28.02
N GLN A 196 14.36 -3.41 28.59
CA GLN A 196 13.79 -2.06 28.35
C GLN A 196 14.46 -0.97 29.20
N SER A 197 15.25 -1.38 30.19
CA SER A 197 15.96 -0.50 31.11
C SER A 197 17.34 -0.12 30.57
N THR A 198 17.88 0.98 31.08
CA THR A 198 19.27 1.42 30.84
C THR A 198 20.25 0.91 31.90
N HIS A 199 19.85 -0.11 32.64
CA HIS A 199 20.70 -0.87 33.53
C HIS A 199 20.42 -2.36 33.40
N PHE A 200 21.45 -3.20 33.59
CA PHE A 200 21.32 -4.65 33.54
C PHE A 200 22.38 -5.33 34.41
N THR A 201 21.94 -6.33 35.18
CA THR A 201 22.82 -7.14 36.04
C THR A 201 23.26 -8.39 35.30
N VAL A 202 24.55 -8.49 35.03
CA VAL A 202 25.20 -9.63 34.40
C VAL A 202 25.63 -10.60 35.50
N PRO A 203 25.01 -11.78 35.63
CA PRO A 203 25.49 -12.81 36.55
C PRO A 203 26.79 -13.44 36.01
N SER A 204 27.67 -13.82 36.93
CA SER A 204 28.88 -14.59 36.64
C SER A 204 28.52 -15.95 36.05
#